data_AF-A0A0F7CHR0-F1
#
_entry.id   AF-A0A0F7CHR0-F1
#
_cell.length_a   1.000
_cell.length_b   1.000
_cell.length_c   1.000
_cell.angle_alpha   90.00
_cell.angle_beta   90.00
_cell.angle_gamma   90.00
#
_symmetry.space_group_name_H-M   'P 1'
#
loop_
_entity.id
_entity.type
_entity.pdbx_description
1 polymer ?
#
loop_
_entity_poly.entity_id
_entity_poly.type
_entity_poly.pdbx_seq_one_letter_code
_entity_poly.pdbx_strand_id
1 'polypeptide(L)' 'MQNEVIDQHLQEALTHLEEAINQSIHSVMDNQASSKEIGGKWEQFLGQFYGMVKDKGKKSRINLLSWISFAKIR' A
#
# COMPACT_ATOMS: atom_id res chain seq x y z
N MET A 1 22.26 -4.42 -8.71
CA MET A 1 21.36 -5.19 -9.60
C MET A 1 20.07 -5.64 -8.89
N GLN A 2 20.06 -6.59 -7.94
CA GLN A 2 18.79 -7.05 -7.33
C GLN A 2 18.09 -6.02 -6.41
N ASN A 3 18.84 -5.22 -5.64
CA ASN A 3 18.25 -4.16 -4.82
C ASN A 3 17.63 -3.05 -5.69
N GLU A 4 18.25 -2.73 -6.82
CA GLU A 4 17.74 -1.72 -7.76
C GLU A 4 16.38 -2.13 -8.36
N VAL A 5 16.13 -3.44 -8.53
CA VAL A 5 14.83 -3.96 -8.98
C VAL A 5 13.76 -3.84 -7.89
N ILE A 6 14.12 -4.04 -6.62
CA ILE A 6 13.21 -3.82 -5.48
C ILE A 6 12.82 -2.34 -5.41
N ASP A 7 13.81 -1.44 -5.50
CA ASP A 7 13.59 0.00 -5.48
C ASP A 7 12.69 0.45 -6.64
N GLN A 8 12.91 -0.08 -7.85
CA GLN A 8 12.05 0.19 -9.01
C GLN A 8 10.60 -0.23 -8.75
N HIS A 9 10.35 -1.45 -8.29
CA HIS A 9 8.98 -1.92 -8.02
C HIS A 9 8.29 -1.13 -6.91
N LEU A 10 9.03 -0.73 -5.87
CA LEU A 10 8.49 0.12 -4.81
C LEU A 10 8.13 1.51 -5.34
N GLN A 11 8.95 2.08 -6.22
CA GLN A 11 8.69 3.37 -6.85
C GLN A 11 7.47 3.32 -7.79
N GLU A 12 7.37 2.29 -8.63
CA GLU A 12 6.22 2.08 -9.52
C GLU A 12 4.91 1.92 -8.71
N ALA A 13 4.96 1.14 -7.62
CA ALA A 13 3.82 0.99 -6.71
C ALA A 13 3.41 2.33 -6.09
N LEU A 14 4.36 3.16 -5.67
CA LEU A 14 4.07 4.50 -5.13
C LEU A 14 3.42 5.42 -6.16
N THR A 15 3.87 5.39 -7.42
CA THR A 15 3.24 6.17 -8.50
C THR A 15 1.78 5.76 -8.73
N HIS A 16 1.47 4.45 -8.70
CA HIS A 16 0.09 4.00 -8.80
C HIS A 16 -0.75 4.35 -7.56
N LEU A 17 -0.15 4.34 -6.37
CA LEU A 17 -0.83 4.75 -5.14
C LEU A 17 -1.17 6.24 -5.13
N GLU A 18 -0.24 7.09 -5.60
CA GLU A 18 -0.47 8.52 -5.73
C GLU A 18 -1.66 8.83 -6.64
N GLU A 19 -1.73 8.19 -7.81
CA GLU A 19 -2.85 8.33 -8.74
C GLU A 19 -4.18 7.88 -8.11
N ALA A 20 -4.17 6.73 -7.43
CA ALA A 20 -5.37 6.21 -6.74
C ALA A 20 -5.84 7.14 -5.61
N ILE A 21 -4.92 7.78 -4.87
CA ILE A 21 -5.23 8.76 -3.83
C ILE A 21 -5.87 9.99 -4.45
N ASN A 22 -5.29 10.55 -5.51
CA ASN A 22 -5.81 11.72 -6.19
C ASN A 22 -7.24 11.47 -6.73
N GLN A 23 -7.45 10.33 -7.40
CA GLN A 23 -8.77 9.93 -7.89
C GLN A 23 -9.78 9.69 -6.75
N SER A 24 -9.34 9.12 -5.63
CA SER A 24 -10.18 8.93 -4.44
C SER A 24 -10.65 10.28 -3.88
N ILE A 25 -9.74 11.25 -3.75
CA ILE A 25 -10.06 12.59 -3.25
C ILE A 25 -11.04 13.29 -4.20
N HIS A 26 -10.75 13.31 -5.50
CA HIS A 26 -11.65 13.92 -6.48
C HIS A 26 -13.06 13.29 -6.45
N SER A 27 -13.14 11.97 -6.37
CA SER A 27 -14.43 11.27 -6.30
C SER A 27 -15.25 11.65 -5.06
N VAL A 28 -14.60 11.84 -3.90
CA VAL A 28 -15.27 12.29 -2.67
C VAL A 28 -15.65 13.76 -2.73
N MET A 29 -14.82 14.61 -3.35
CA MET A 29 -15.14 16.02 -3.56
C MET A 29 -16.35 16.20 -4.48
N ASP A 30 -16.44 15.40 -5.55
CA ASP A 30 -17.55 15.42 -6.50
C ASP A 30 -18.84 14.84 -5.90
N ASN A 31 -18.71 13.78 -5.08
CA ASN A 31 -19.83 13.14 -4.41
C ASN A 31 -19.43 12.60 -3.04
N GLN A 32 -19.80 13.32 -1.97
CA GLN A 32 -19.45 12.95 -0.60
C GLN A 32 -20.01 11.57 -0.18
N ALA A 33 -21.10 11.09 -0.79
CA ALA A 33 -21.67 9.78 -0.51
C ALA A 33 -20.77 8.61 -0.99
N SER A 34 -19.82 8.87 -1.90
CA SER A 34 -18.85 7.88 -2.39
C SER A 34 -17.78 7.51 -1.36
N SER A 35 -17.60 8.33 -0.31
CA SER A 35 -16.56 8.15 0.71
C SER A 35 -16.57 6.77 1.37
N LYS A 36 -17.76 6.21 1.63
CA LYS A 36 -17.89 4.86 2.22
C LYS A 36 -17.41 3.76 1.28
N GLU A 37 -17.75 3.86 -0.01
CA GLU A 37 -17.33 2.88 -1.02
C GLU A 37 -15.82 2.95 -1.24
N ILE A 38 -15.29 4.16 -1.37
CA ILE A 38 -13.85 4.41 -1.56
C ILE A 38 -13.06 3.93 -0.34
N GLY A 39 -13.54 4.21 0.87
CA GLY A 39 -12.97 3.68 2.10
C GLY A 39 -12.90 2.15 2.09
N GLY A 40 -13.97 1.47 1.66
CA GLY A 40 -13.97 0.00 1.53
C GLY A 40 -12.93 -0.53 0.53
N LYS A 41 -12.68 0.17 -0.58
CA LYS A 41 -11.63 -0.20 -1.54
C LYS A 41 -10.24 -0.11 -0.90
N TRP A 42 -9.98 0.96 -0.14
CA TRP A 42 -8.72 1.14 0.60
C TRP A 42 -8.52 0.07 1.68
N GLU A 43 -9.57 -0.23 2.45
CA GLU A 43 -9.54 -1.29 3.47
C GLU A 43 -9.18 -2.65 2.85
N GLN A 44 -9.83 -3.01 1.74
CA GLN A 44 -9.54 -4.24 1.02
C GLN A 44 -8.08 -4.29 0.53
N PHE A 45 -7.60 -3.22 -0.09
CA PHE A 45 -6.21 -3.13 -0.59
C PHE A 45 -5.20 -3.31 0.55
N LEU A 46 -5.35 -2.55 1.64
CA LEU A 46 -4.45 -2.62 2.79
C LEU A 46 -4.48 -4.02 3.42
N GLY A 47 -5.67 -4.62 3.56
CA GLY A 47 -5.81 -5.98 4.06
C GLY A 47 -5.06 -7.00 3.20
N GLN A 48 -5.18 -6.91 1.88
CA GLN A 48 -4.44 -7.77 0.94
C GLN A 48 -2.93 -7.55 1.05
N PHE A 49 -2.47 -6.30 1.07
CA PHE A 49 -1.05 -5.96 1.19
C PHE A 49 -0.42 -6.52 2.48
N TYR A 50 -1.02 -6.23 3.65
CA TYR A 50 -0.55 -6.76 4.93
C TYR A 50 -0.60 -8.29 4.97
N GLY A 51 -1.64 -8.90 4.39
CA GLY A 51 -1.77 -10.34 4.24
C GLY A 51 -0.61 -10.94 3.45
N MET A 52 -0.28 -10.37 2.29
CA MET A 52 0.85 -10.82 1.46
C MET A 52 2.19 -10.74 2.19
N VAL A 53 2.48 -9.61 2.86
CA VAL A 53 3.73 -9.43 3.63
C VAL A 53 3.84 -10.50 4.72
N LYS A 54 2.77 -10.73 5.47
CA LYS A 54 2.71 -11.73 6.54
C LYS A 54 2.88 -13.15 6.00
N ASP A 55 2.17 -13.50 4.93
CA ASP A 55 2.18 -14.85 4.38
C ASP A 55 3.51 -15.20 3.72
N LYS A 56 4.08 -14.25 2.95
CA LYS A 56 5.44 -14.40 2.40
C LYS A 56 6.44 -14.55 3.53
N GLY A 57 6.34 -13.71 4.57
CA GLY A 57 7.25 -13.78 5.71
C GLY A 57 7.17 -15.07 6.51
N LYS A 58 5.96 -15.62 6.73
CA LYS A 58 5.77 -16.94 7.33
C LYS A 58 6.41 -18.05 6.49
N LYS A 59 6.17 -18.05 5.18
CA LYS A 59 6.68 -19.08 4.25
C LYS A 59 8.21 -19.06 4.15
N SER A 60 8.83 -17.88 4.18
CA SER A 60 10.28 -17.72 4.10
C SER A 60 10.99 -17.70 5.45
N ARG A 61 10.26 -17.70 6.57
CA ARG A 61 10.77 -17.44 7.93
C ARG A 61 11.49 -16.08 8.05
N ILE A 62 11.11 -15.10 7.23
CA ILE A 62 11.67 -13.74 7.21
C ILE A 62 10.59 -12.76 7.68
N ASN A 63 10.88 -11.97 8.70
CA ASN A 63 9.96 -10.91 9.14
C ASN A 63 10.29 -9.57 8.45
N LEU A 64 9.72 -9.32 7.28
CA LEU A 64 9.89 -8.06 6.54
C LEU A 64 9.54 -6.81 7.38
N LEU A 65 8.52 -6.89 8.23
CA LEU A 65 8.11 -5.77 9.09
C LEU A 65 9.17 -5.42 10.15
N SER A 66 10.02 -6.38 10.55
CA SER A 66 11.10 -6.11 11.51
C SER A 66 12.20 -5.21 10.95
N TRP A 67 12.28 -5.08 9.62
CA TRP A 67 13.26 -4.23 8.94
C TRP A 67 12.76 -2.79 8.78
N ILE A 68 11.46 -2.57 8.98
CA ILE A 68 10.83 -1.27 8.87
C ILE A 68 10.85 -0.62 10.25
N SER A 69 11.61 0.47 10.36
CA SER A 69 11.59 1.29 11.57
C SER A 69 10.40 2.24 11.51
N PHE A 70 9.26 1.82 12.06
CA PHE A 70 8.05 2.65 12.11
C PHE A 70 8.27 3.98 12.84
N ALA A 71 9.19 4.04 13.81
CA ALA A 71 9.57 5.29 14.47
C ALA A 71 10.26 6.31 13.54
N LYS A 72 10.73 5.87 12.36
CA LYS A 72 11.36 6.72 11.34
C LYS A 72 10.40 7.09 10.19
N ILE A 73 9.20 6.52 10.16
CA ILE A 73 8.16 6.91 9.21
C ILE A 73 7.51 8.18 9.77
N ARG A 74 7.67 9.29 9.05
CA ARG A 74 7.10 10.61 9.39
C ARG A 74 5.76 10.80 8.72
#